data_AF-A0A1V2YEZ9-F1
#
_entry.id   AF-A0A1V2YEZ9-F1
#
_cell.length_a   1.000
_cell.length_b   1.000
_cell.length_c   1.000
_cell.angle_alpha   90.00
_cell.angle_beta   90.00
_cell.angle_gamma   90.00
#
_symmetry.space_group_name_H-M   'P 1'
#
loop_
_entity.id
_entity.type
_entity.pdbx_description
1 polymer ?
#
loop_
_entity_poly.entity_id
_entity_poly.type
_entity_poly.pdbx_seq_one_letter_code
_entity_poly.pdbx_strand_id
1 'polypeptide(L)' 'MTILLMYDVTLAKHRSKVVKLCEAEGLGRLQKSVFVGQVKRDDLDVFKRKLSSSINSDSVSVA' A
#
# COMPACT_ATOMS: atom_id res chain seq x y z
N MET A 1 -6.50 8.56 -10.47
CA MET A 1 -6.56 9.35 -9.23
C MET A 1 -5.23 9.13 -8.55
N THR A 2 -4.50 10.19 -8.23
CA THR A 2 -3.20 10.06 -7.56
C THR A 2 -3.45 9.68 -6.11
N ILE A 3 -2.69 8.71 -5.63
CA ILE A 3 -2.87 8.15 -4.29
C ILE A 3 -1.52 8.15 -3.60
N LEU A 4 -1.52 8.63 -2.36
CA LEU A 4 -0.42 8.53 -1.42
C LEU A 4 -0.76 7.41 -0.43
N LEU A 5 0.05 6.35 -0.47
CA LEU A 5 -0.03 5.26 0.49
C LEU A 5 1.07 5.44 1.53
N MET A 6 0.66 5.59 2.79
CA MET A 6 1.55 5.56 3.94
C MET A 6 1.14 4.42 4.87
N TYR A 7 2.11 3.59 5.26
CA TYR A 7 1.89 2.53 6.23
C TYR A 7 3.00 2.50 7.28
N ASP A 8 2.66 2.15 8.50
CA ASP A 8 3.65 1.74 9.49
C ASP A 8 3.63 0.22 9.65
N VAL A 9 4.76 -0.42 9.38
CA VAL A 9 4.90 -1.88 9.42
C VAL A 9 6.12 -2.23 10.26
N THR A 10 5.84 -2.79 11.43
CA THR A 10 6.85 -3.23 12.40
C THR A 10 7.62 -4.45 11.90
N LEU A 11 6.94 -5.43 11.28
CA LEU A 11 7.52 -6.69 10.82
C LEU A 11 8.06 -6.63 9.38
N ALA A 12 9.34 -6.91 9.18
CA ALA A 12 10.01 -6.90 7.87
C ALA A 12 9.32 -7.78 6.81
N LYS A 13 8.80 -8.95 7.21
CA LYS A 13 8.03 -9.88 6.34
C LYS A 13 6.83 -9.22 5.67
N HIS A 14 6.06 -8.43 6.42
CA HIS A 14 4.88 -7.74 5.89
C HIS A 14 5.30 -6.62 4.93
N ARG A 15 6.42 -5.96 5.22
CA ARG A 15 6.98 -4.88 4.41
C ARG A 15 7.29 -5.31 2.98
N SER A 16 8.00 -6.43 2.81
CA SER A 16 8.30 -6.99 1.49
C SER A 16 7.05 -7.39 0.71
N LYS A 17 5.99 -7.82 1.40
CA LYS A 17 4.69 -8.16 0.79
C LYS A 17 3.96 -6.91 0.28
N VAL A 18 3.95 -5.85 1.08
CA VAL A 18 3.33 -4.56 0.72
C VAL A 18 4.05 -3.92 -0.46
N VAL A 19 5.39 -3.94 -0.48
CA VAL A 19 6.18 -3.44 -1.62
C VAL A 19 5.73 -4.11 -2.92
N LYS A 20 5.68 -5.45 -2.94
CA LYS A 20 5.25 -6.21 -4.12
C LYS A 20 3.82 -5.91 -4.55
N LEU A 21 2.89 -5.75 -3.58
CA LEU A 21 1.51 -5.36 -3.87
C LEU A 21 1.44 -3.95 -4.47
N CYS A 22 2.20 -3.01 -3.93
CA CYS A 22 2.24 -1.64 -4.45
C CYS A 22 2.81 -1.61 -5.87
N GLU A 23 3.93 -2.28 -6.11
CA GLU A 23 4.56 -2.36 -7.43
C GLU A 23 3.66 -3.04 -8.46
N ALA A 24 2.94 -4.09 -8.09
CA ALA A 24 2.00 -4.79 -8.97
C ALA A 24 0.81 -3.92 -9.40
N GLU A 25 0.40 -2.98 -8.55
CA GLU A 25 -0.71 -2.05 -8.78
C GLU A 25 -0.23 -0.72 -9.39
N GLY A 26 1.05 -0.64 -9.78
CA GLY A 26 1.65 0.53 -10.45
C GLY A 26 2.00 1.68 -9.50
N LEU A 27 2.08 1.43 -8.19
CA LEU A 27 2.56 2.41 -7.21
C LEU A 27 4.09 2.37 -7.15
N GLY A 28 4.70 3.53 -7.41
CA GLY A 28 6.12 3.75 -7.23
C GLY A 28 6.47 3.99 -5.77
N ARG A 29 7.64 3.50 -5.35
CA ARG A 29 8.14 3.71 -3.99
C ARG A 29 8.85 5.06 -3.87
N LEU A 30 8.40 5.93 -2.98
CA LEU A 30 9.05 7.20 -2.66
C LEU A 30 10.01 7.06 -1.48
N GLN A 31 9.59 6.36 -0.42
CA GLN A 31 10.38 6.13 0.78
C GLN A 31 10.13 4.72 1.35
N LYS A 32 10.78 4.41 2.48
CA LYS A 32 10.73 3.07 3.08
C LYS A 32 9.29 2.58 3.30
N SER A 33 8.38 3.46 3.68
CA SER A 33 6.97 3.23 4.03
C SER A 33 5.98 4.09 3.23
N VAL A 34 6.45 4.77 2.17
CA VAL A 34 5.64 5.73 1.40
C VAL A 34 5.66 5.36 -0.09
N PHE A 35 4.48 5.24 -0.68
CA PHE A 35 4.28 4.91 -2.08
C PHE A 35 3.33 5.91 -2.73
N VAL A 36 3.59 6.24 -3.99
CA VAL A 36 2.74 7.12 -4.81
C VAL A 36 2.51 6.50 -6.16
N GLY A 37 1.29 6.65 -6.66
CA GLY A 37 0.94 6.16 -7.97
C GLY A 37 -0.49 6.51 -8.33
N GLN A 38 -0.92 5.95 -9.45
CA GLN A 38 -2.28 6.07 -9.95
C GLN A 38 -2.94 4.70 -9.88
N VAL A 39 -3.93 4.56 -9.00
CA VAL A 39 -4.81 3.38 -9.02
C VAL A 39 -6.17 3.81 -9.56
N LYS A 40 -6.84 2.89 -10.25
CA LYS A 40 -8.21 3.10 -10.71
C LYS A 40 -9.14 3.13 -9.52
N ARG A 41 -10.22 3.89 -9.63
CA ARG A 41 -11.18 4.07 -8.53
C ARG A 41 -11.82 2.74 -8.13
N ASP A 42 -12.13 1.89 -9.12
CA ASP A 42 -12.73 0.57 -8.90
C ASP A 42 -11.77 -0.40 -8.21
N ASP A 43 -10.47 -0.30 -8.49
CA ASP A 43 -9.44 -1.16 -7.91
C ASP A 43 -9.04 -0.69 -6.49
N LEU A 44 -9.36 0.54 -6.10
CA LEU A 44 -8.95 1.12 -4.82
C LEU A 44 -9.52 0.36 -3.61
N ASP A 45 -10.80 -0.01 -3.64
CA ASP A 45 -11.44 -0.73 -2.53
C ASP A 45 -10.96 -2.17 -2.40
N VAL A 46 -10.59 -2.77 -3.54
CA VAL A 46 -9.97 -4.10 -3.58
C VAL A 46 -8.55 -4.02 -3.04
N PHE A 47 -7.79 -3.01 -3.48
CA PHE A 47 -6.42 -2.77 -3.05
C PHE A 47 -6.34 -2.51 -1.54
N LYS A 48 -7.20 -1.63 -1.00
CA LYS A 48 -7.30 -1.38 0.45
C LYS A 48 -7.53 -2.69 1.22
N ARG A 49 -8.47 -3.53 0.79
CA ARG A 49 -8.72 -4.84 1.42
C ARG A 49 -7.52 -5.77 1.38
N LYS A 50 -6.83 -5.89 0.23
CA LYS A 50 -5.60 -6.68 0.10
C LYS A 50 -4.50 -6.17 1.04
N LEU A 51 -4.36 -4.84 1.14
CA LEU A 51 -3.35 -4.19 1.98
C LEU A 51 -3.65 -4.40 3.47
N SER A 52 -4.89 -4.18 3.89
CA SER A 52 -5.36 -4.42 5.26
C SER A 52 -5.25 -5.90 5.66
N SER A 53 -5.48 -6.83 4.74
CA SER A 53 -5.25 -8.26 5.02
C SER A 53 -3.75 -8.61 5.12
N SER A 54 -2.90 -7.86 4.41
CA SER A 54 -1.45 -8.08 4.39
C SER A 54 -0.71 -7.40 5.55
N ILE A 55 -1.26 -6.32 6.11
CA ILE A 55 -0.67 -5.59 7.24
C ILE A 55 -1.55 -5.87 8.45
N ASN A 56 -1.06 -6.67 9.38
CA ASN A 56 -1.80 -7.00 10.62
C ASN A 56 -1.77 -5.84 11.64
N SER A 57 -1.83 -4.58 11.17
CA SER A 57 -1.57 -3.39 11.99
C SER A 57 -2.54 -2.25 11.69
N ASP A 58 -2.96 -1.63 12.77
CA ASP A 58 -4.07 -0.70 13.02
C ASP A 58 -4.06 0.65 12.27
N SER A 59 -3.15 0.90 11.33
CA SER A 59 -2.99 2.26 10.77
C SER A 59 -2.46 2.23 9.33
N VAL A 60 -3.38 2.14 8.37
CA VAL A 60 -3.11 2.36 6.94
C VAL A 60 -3.84 3.63 6.52
N SER A 61 -3.10 4.67 6.15
CA SER A 61 -3.67 5.91 5.63
C SER A 61 -3.46 5.96 4.12
N VAL A 62 -4.57 6.12 3.39
CA VAL A 62 -4.61 6.23 1.94
C VAL A 62 -5.24 7.59 1.63
N ALA A 63 -4.43 8.52 1.11
CA ALA A 63 -4.83 9.88 0.77
C ALA A 63 -4.85 10.10 -0.74
#